data_AF-A0A166EM25-F1
#
_entry.id   AF-A0A166EM25-F1
#
_cell.length_a   1.000
_cell.length_b   1.000
_cell.length_c   1.000
_cell.angle_alpha   90.00
_cell.angle_beta   90.00
_cell.angle_gamma   90.00
#
_symmetry.space_group_name_H-M   'P 1'
#
loop_
_entity.id
_entity.type
_entity.pdbx_description
1 polymer ?
#
loop_
_entity_poly.entity_id
_entity_poly.type
_entity_poly.pdbx_seq_one_letter_code
_entity_poly.pdbx_strand_id
1 'polypeptide(L)'
;MGKRGPKPKFTNVPCPNKRCEDYGKINNENVIGNGTYMTKNGKVHQFHCKTCNKSFTSNSNTILHDLRTDENIMFLALKMILKGTTLRGTAEILEVKLDTVRRWLSIAADHSEKVNKVLMKDLNVDKVELDELWTFVKKKRFRKWAANQKKKDGSG
;
A
#
# COMPACT_ATOMS: atom_id res chain seq x y z
N MET A 1 30.82 -32.69 -6.92
CA MET A 1 29.70 -31.73 -6.95
C MET A 1 28.60 -32.24 -6.02
N GLY A 2 28.21 -31.48 -4.99
CA GLY A 2 27.15 -31.91 -4.06
C GLY A 2 25.80 -32.07 -4.77
N LYS A 3 25.03 -33.10 -4.41
CA LYS A 3 23.65 -33.28 -4.93
C LYS A 3 22.84 -32.05 -4.51
N ARG A 4 22.30 -31.31 -5.48
CA ARG A 4 21.37 -30.21 -5.18
C ARG A 4 20.15 -30.80 -4.49
N GLY A 5 19.78 -30.24 -3.34
CA GLY A 5 18.54 -30.61 -2.64
C GLY A 5 17.30 -30.39 -3.51
N PRO A 6 16.14 -30.93 -3.10
CA PRO A 6 14.89 -30.74 -3.82
C PRO A 6 14.59 -29.25 -4.02
N LYS A 7 14.10 -28.88 -5.20
CA LYS A 7 13.76 -27.49 -5.50
C LYS A 7 12.62 -27.04 -4.58
N PRO A 8 12.71 -25.85 -3.96
CA PRO A 8 11.63 -25.32 -3.14
C PRO A 8 10.38 -25.10 -3.99
N LYS A 9 9.23 -25.52 -3.46
CA LYS A 9 7.91 -25.29 -4.08
C LYS A 9 7.30 -24.02 -3.49
N PHE A 10 6.80 -23.13 -4.35
CA PHE A 10 6.13 -21.89 -3.97
C PHE A 10 4.63 -22.02 -4.21
N THR A 11 3.97 -22.78 -3.34
CA THR A 11 2.53 -23.10 -3.46
C THR A 11 1.65 -21.89 -3.15
N ASN A 12 2.06 -21.05 -2.18
CA ASN A 12 1.29 -19.88 -1.72
C ASN A 12 1.61 -18.57 -2.45
N VAL A 13 2.33 -18.60 -3.58
CA VAL A 13 2.73 -17.38 -4.30
C VAL A 13 1.93 -17.26 -5.61
N PRO A 14 0.96 -16.33 -5.72
CA PRO A 14 0.20 -16.13 -6.95
C PRO A 14 0.95 -15.26 -7.95
N CYS A 15 0.60 -15.39 -9.25
CA CYS A 15 1.11 -14.49 -10.27
C CYS A 15 0.50 -13.08 -10.12
N PRO A 16 1.31 -12.00 -10.09
CA PRO A 16 0.80 -10.64 -9.93
C PRO A 16 0.31 -10.00 -11.24
N ASN A 17 0.55 -10.62 -12.39
CA ASN A 17 0.23 -10.06 -13.70
C ASN A 17 -1.26 -10.25 -14.02
N LYS A 18 -2.04 -9.16 -14.02
CA LYS A 18 -3.49 -9.18 -14.34
C LYS A 18 -3.84 -9.73 -15.73
N ARG A 19 -2.88 -9.75 -16.66
CA ARG A 19 -3.05 -10.30 -18.01
C ARG A 19 -2.70 -11.80 -18.10
N CYS A 20 -2.32 -12.42 -16.99
CA CYS A 20 -2.01 -13.84 -16.93
C CYS A 20 -3.28 -14.65 -16.73
N GLU A 21 -3.42 -15.78 -17.41
CA GLU A 21 -4.51 -16.74 -17.19
C GLU A 21 -4.54 -17.29 -15.76
N ASP A 22 -3.37 -17.33 -15.13
CA ASP A 22 -3.18 -17.77 -13.75
C ASP A 22 -2.97 -16.61 -12.77
N TYR A 23 -3.49 -15.43 -13.11
CA TYR A 23 -3.49 -14.29 -12.22
C TYR A 23 -4.23 -14.61 -10.91
N GLY A 24 -3.59 -14.33 -9.77
CA GLY A 24 -4.21 -14.47 -8.45
C GLY A 24 -4.47 -15.91 -7.97
N LYS A 25 -4.25 -16.94 -8.82
CA LYS A 25 -4.44 -18.34 -8.45
C LYS A 25 -3.26 -18.83 -7.57
N ILE A 26 -3.60 -19.57 -6.53
CA ILE A 26 -2.67 -20.19 -5.58
C ILE A 26 -2.64 -21.71 -5.86
N ASN A 27 -1.57 -22.41 -5.47
CA ASN A 27 -1.38 -23.86 -5.64
C ASN A 27 -1.35 -24.36 -7.10
N ASN A 28 -1.10 -23.46 -8.06
CA ASN A 28 -1.15 -23.80 -9.48
C ASN A 28 0.23 -24.20 -10.08
N GLU A 29 1.26 -24.35 -9.24
CA GLU A 29 2.67 -24.70 -9.58
C GLU A 29 3.31 -23.90 -10.76
N ASN A 30 2.68 -22.81 -11.18
CA ASN A 30 3.08 -21.94 -12.27
C ASN A 30 4.22 -20.99 -11.87
N VAL A 31 4.38 -20.72 -10.57
CA VAL A 31 5.41 -19.85 -10.02
C VAL A 31 6.61 -20.66 -9.54
N ILE A 32 7.79 -20.29 -10.01
CA ILE A 32 9.08 -20.87 -9.58
C ILE A 32 10.00 -19.80 -9.02
N GLY A 33 10.93 -20.19 -8.15
CA GLY A 33 11.99 -19.31 -7.68
C GLY A 33 13.01 -19.02 -8.78
N ASN A 34 13.35 -17.75 -8.96
CA ASN A 34 14.32 -17.24 -9.93
C ASN A 34 15.56 -16.61 -9.25
N GLY A 35 15.75 -16.89 -7.96
CA GLY A 35 16.86 -16.36 -7.18
C GLY A 35 16.42 -15.47 -6.02
N THR A 36 17.39 -14.89 -5.34
CA THR A 36 17.18 -14.02 -4.18
C THR A 36 18.25 -12.95 -4.17
N TYR A 37 17.92 -11.75 -3.70
CA TYR A 37 18.90 -10.66 -3.51
C TYR A 37 18.67 -9.97 -2.17
N MET A 38 19.72 -9.32 -1.66
CA MET A 38 19.66 -8.59 -0.40
C MET A 38 19.29 -7.13 -0.64
N THR A 39 18.40 -6.61 0.19
CA THR A 39 18.06 -5.18 0.28
C THR A 39 18.34 -4.67 1.69
N LYS A 40 18.22 -3.36 1.90
CA LYS A 40 18.26 -2.78 3.26
C LYS A 40 17.17 -3.35 4.18
N ASN A 41 16.04 -3.78 3.59
CA ASN A 41 14.89 -4.36 4.30
C ASN A 41 14.94 -5.90 4.32
N GLY A 42 16.11 -6.50 4.10
CA GLY A 42 16.31 -7.95 4.14
C GLY A 42 16.27 -8.64 2.79
N LYS A 43 16.13 -9.97 2.83
CA LYS A 43 16.23 -10.86 1.68
C LYS A 43 14.94 -10.85 0.87
N VAL A 44 15.03 -10.49 -0.41
CA VAL A 44 13.91 -10.49 -1.36
C VAL A 44 14.01 -11.69 -2.29
N HIS A 45 12.90 -12.41 -2.44
CA HIS A 45 12.81 -13.51 -3.39
C HIS A 45 12.40 -13.00 -4.77
N GLN A 46 13.05 -13.52 -5.80
CA GLN A 46 12.63 -13.36 -7.19
C GLN A 46 11.89 -14.61 -7.64
N PHE A 47 10.81 -14.39 -8.37
CA PHE A 47 9.92 -15.40 -8.89
C PHE A 47 9.80 -15.26 -10.39
N HIS A 48 9.48 -16.36 -11.06
CA HIS A 48 9.17 -16.40 -12.47
C HIS A 48 7.87 -17.18 -12.67
N CYS A 49 6.92 -16.59 -13.38
CA CYS A 49 5.68 -17.26 -13.79
C CYS A 49 5.89 -17.98 -15.13
N LYS A 50 5.70 -19.30 -15.16
CA LYS A 50 5.81 -20.10 -16.39
C LYS A 50 4.71 -19.83 -17.40
N THR A 51 3.54 -19.38 -16.96
CA THR A 51 2.37 -19.15 -17.83
C THR A 51 2.53 -17.88 -18.66
N CYS A 52 3.00 -16.78 -18.05
CA CYS A 52 3.14 -15.49 -18.75
C CYS A 52 4.60 -15.04 -18.95
N ASN A 53 5.58 -15.86 -18.57
CA ASN A 53 7.02 -15.58 -18.68
C ASN A 53 7.49 -14.26 -18.05
N LYS A 54 6.75 -13.77 -17.04
CA LYS A 54 7.13 -12.56 -16.31
C LYS A 54 7.83 -12.91 -15.00
N SER A 55 8.89 -12.18 -14.71
CA SER A 55 9.57 -12.18 -13.42
C SER A 55 8.94 -11.15 -12.49
N PHE A 56 8.91 -11.47 -11.20
CA PHE A 56 8.41 -10.59 -10.15
C PHE A 56 9.12 -10.89 -8.82
N THR A 57 8.87 -10.11 -7.79
CA THR A 57 9.53 -10.22 -6.47
C THR A 57 8.52 -10.57 -5.38
N SER A 58 9.00 -11.03 -4.21
CA SER A 58 8.14 -11.25 -3.03
C SER A 58 7.37 -10.02 -2.60
N ASN A 59 7.93 -8.82 -2.85
CA ASN A 59 7.30 -7.56 -2.49
C ASN A 59 6.47 -7.00 -3.65
N SER A 60 6.28 -7.75 -4.74
CA SER A 60 5.40 -7.33 -5.84
C SER A 60 3.96 -7.21 -5.35
N ASN A 61 3.25 -6.18 -5.80
CA ASN A 61 1.91 -5.82 -5.31
C ASN A 61 1.84 -5.52 -3.81
N THR A 62 2.91 -5.05 -3.18
CA THR A 62 2.86 -4.47 -1.82
C THR A 62 3.31 -3.01 -1.85
N ILE A 63 3.01 -2.27 -0.77
CA ILE A 63 3.50 -0.89 -0.59
C ILE A 63 5.03 -0.80 -0.44
N LEU A 64 5.69 -1.94 -0.17
CA LEU A 64 7.13 -2.07 -0.01
C LEU A 64 7.85 -2.37 -1.33
N HIS A 65 7.12 -2.47 -2.45
CA HIS A 65 7.71 -2.71 -3.74
C HIS A 65 8.68 -1.58 -4.13
N ASP A 66 9.92 -1.93 -4.50
CA ASP A 66 10.98 -0.97 -4.87
C ASP A 66 11.29 0.09 -3.79
N LEU A 67 11.04 -0.25 -2.51
CA LEU A 67 11.42 0.62 -1.40
C LEU A 67 12.93 0.52 -1.15
N ARG A 68 13.63 1.65 -1.27
CA ARG A 68 15.10 1.76 -1.06
C ARG A 68 15.48 2.31 0.32
N THR A 69 14.52 2.87 1.03
CA THR A 69 14.63 3.32 2.41
C THR A 69 14.26 2.19 3.36
N ASP A 70 14.64 2.34 4.62
CA ASP A 70 14.15 1.48 5.70
C ASP A 70 12.61 1.51 5.71
N GLU A 71 11.98 0.33 5.80
CA GLU A 71 10.54 0.20 5.85
C GLU A 71 9.93 0.89 7.08
N ASN A 72 10.64 0.91 8.21
CA ASN A 72 10.18 1.54 9.45
C ASN A 72 10.01 3.05 9.28
N ILE A 73 10.89 3.70 8.51
CA ILE A 73 10.78 5.13 8.23
C ILE A 73 9.52 5.42 7.40
N MET A 74 9.23 4.58 6.41
CA MET A 74 8.02 4.72 5.60
C MET A 74 6.76 4.53 6.46
N PHE A 75 6.71 3.49 7.29
CA PHE A 75 5.59 3.25 8.20
C PHE A 75 5.42 4.38 9.22
N LEU A 76 6.51 4.91 9.76
CA LEU A 76 6.49 6.04 10.66
C LEU A 76 5.95 7.30 9.97
N ALA A 77 6.39 7.58 8.75
CA ALA A 77 5.87 8.69 7.94
C ALA A 77 4.36 8.59 7.74
N LEU A 78 3.86 7.42 7.33
CA LEU A 78 2.42 7.20 7.16
C LEU A 78 1.66 7.35 8.48
N LYS A 79 2.20 6.82 9.60
CA LYS A 79 1.60 6.96 10.93
C LYS A 79 1.51 8.41 11.38
N MET A 80 2.54 9.21 11.13
CA MET A 80 2.56 10.64 11.44
C MET A 80 1.47 11.38 10.65
N ILE A 81 1.39 11.13 9.34
CA ILE A 81 0.36 11.74 8.47
C ILE A 81 -1.04 11.40 8.98
N LEU A 82 -1.28 10.12 9.34
CA LEU A 82 -2.57 9.68 9.91
C LEU A 82 -2.89 10.36 11.25
N LYS A 83 -1.88 10.73 12.03
CA LYS A 83 -2.02 11.50 13.28
C LYS A 83 -2.20 13.01 13.04
N GLY A 84 -2.18 13.46 11.79
CA GLY A 84 -2.49 14.84 11.40
C GLY A 84 -1.27 15.73 11.20
N THR A 85 -0.05 15.18 11.15
CA THR A 85 1.13 15.97 10.77
C THR A 85 1.06 16.39 9.30
N THR A 86 1.61 17.55 8.97
CA THR A 86 1.71 17.99 7.58
C THR A 86 2.75 17.15 6.84
N LEU A 87 2.62 17.02 5.51
CA LEU A 87 3.62 16.29 4.71
C LEU A 87 5.01 16.91 4.84
N ARG A 88 5.08 18.25 4.90
CA ARG A 88 6.33 18.99 5.08
C ARG A 88 6.92 18.78 6.47
N GLY A 89 6.11 18.88 7.53
CA GLY A 89 6.59 18.58 8.89
C GLY A 89 7.03 17.13 9.06
N THR A 90 6.37 16.18 8.40
CA THR A 90 6.79 14.77 8.38
C THR A 90 8.13 14.60 7.67
N ALA A 91 8.32 15.29 6.55
CA ALA A 91 9.58 15.29 5.80
C ALA A 91 10.74 15.90 6.60
N GLU A 92 10.48 16.99 7.31
CA GLU A 92 11.45 17.65 8.21
C GLU A 92 11.83 16.75 9.39
N ILE A 93 10.85 16.20 10.11
CA ILE A 93 11.09 15.32 11.27
C ILE A 93 11.86 14.06 10.90
N LEU A 94 11.56 13.47 9.73
CA LEU A 94 12.21 12.23 9.28
C LEU A 94 13.44 12.47 8.40
N GLU A 95 13.82 13.72 8.18
CA GLU A 95 14.95 14.13 7.33
C GLU A 95 14.92 13.49 5.93
N VAL A 96 13.72 13.39 5.34
CA VAL A 96 13.52 12.86 3.99
C VAL A 96 12.98 13.94 3.06
N LYS A 97 13.23 13.79 1.76
CA LYS A 97 12.65 14.70 0.76
C LYS A 97 11.12 14.65 0.80
N LEU A 98 10.47 15.80 0.72
CA LEU A 98 9.00 15.92 0.67
C LEU A 98 8.38 15.06 -0.43
N ASP A 99 9.04 14.96 -1.59
CA ASP A 99 8.55 14.16 -2.71
C ASP A 99 8.59 12.65 -2.41
N THR A 100 9.51 12.20 -1.56
CA THR A 100 9.54 10.81 -1.07
C THR A 100 8.31 10.53 -0.20
N VAL A 101 7.98 11.45 0.72
CA VAL A 101 6.77 11.34 1.57
C VAL A 101 5.50 11.33 0.73
N ARG A 102 5.42 12.21 -0.28
CA ARG A 102 4.29 12.23 -1.25
C ARG A 102 4.17 10.91 -2.01
N ARG A 103 5.29 10.36 -2.49
CA ARG A 103 5.31 9.06 -3.19
C ARG A 103 4.80 7.95 -2.28
N TRP A 104 5.27 7.88 -1.03
CA TRP A 104 4.79 6.89 -0.06
C TRP A 104 3.30 7.01 0.19
N LEU A 105 2.81 8.23 0.41
CA LEU A 105 1.39 8.48 0.62
C LEU A 105 0.55 8.07 -0.60
N SER A 106 1.00 8.36 -1.83
CA SER A 106 0.29 7.96 -3.05
C SER A 106 0.20 6.44 -3.17
N ILE A 107 1.32 5.73 -2.99
CA ILE A 107 1.36 4.26 -3.05
C ILE A 107 0.45 3.66 -1.97
N ALA A 108 0.49 4.20 -0.75
CA ALA A 108 -0.35 3.76 0.34
C ALA A 108 -1.84 4.03 0.07
N ALA A 109 -2.19 5.18 -0.53
CA ALA A 109 -3.56 5.51 -0.91
C ALA A 109 -4.11 4.54 -1.97
N ASP A 110 -3.34 4.27 -3.02
CA ASP A 110 -3.72 3.31 -4.08
C ASP A 110 -3.94 1.89 -3.52
N HIS A 111 -3.14 1.51 -2.53
CA HIS A 111 -3.31 0.24 -1.83
C HIS A 111 -4.51 0.23 -0.89
N SER A 112 -4.72 1.33 -0.15
CA SER A 112 -5.89 1.50 0.72
C SER A 112 -7.18 1.40 -0.07
N GLU A 113 -7.27 1.99 -1.26
CA GLU A 113 -8.45 1.88 -2.11
C GLU A 113 -8.77 0.42 -2.49
N LYS A 114 -7.75 -0.39 -2.80
CA LYS A 114 -7.92 -1.83 -3.12
C LYS A 114 -8.41 -2.61 -1.90
N VAL A 115 -7.84 -2.35 -0.73
CA VAL A 115 -8.25 -2.99 0.53
C VAL A 115 -9.67 -2.59 0.89
N ASN A 116 -9.98 -1.30 0.78
CA ASN A 116 -11.31 -0.76 1.06
C ASN A 116 -12.37 -1.36 0.13
N LYS A 117 -12.08 -1.60 -1.14
CA LYS A 117 -13.00 -2.29 -2.08
C LYS A 117 -13.33 -3.72 -1.68
N VAL A 118 -12.46 -4.38 -0.92
CA VAL A 118 -12.72 -5.73 -0.38
C VAL A 118 -13.49 -5.61 0.93
N LEU A 119 -12.99 -4.81 1.87
CA LEU A 119 -13.57 -4.70 3.21
C LEU A 119 -14.96 -4.03 3.24
N MET A 120 -15.21 -3.06 2.35
CA MET A 120 -16.50 -2.35 2.30
C MET A 120 -17.65 -3.19 1.74
N LYS A 121 -17.38 -4.37 1.14
CA LYS A 121 -18.42 -5.27 0.63
C LYS A 121 -19.11 -6.06 1.74
N ASP A 122 -18.41 -6.29 2.84
CA ASP A 122 -18.86 -7.16 3.95
C ASP A 122 -19.15 -6.35 5.22
N LEU A 123 -19.62 -5.10 5.07
CA LEU A 123 -19.96 -4.25 6.20
C LEU A 123 -21.34 -4.61 6.75
N ASN A 124 -21.36 -5.36 7.84
CA ASN A 124 -22.55 -5.56 8.66
C ASN A 124 -22.63 -4.44 9.71
N VAL A 125 -23.07 -3.25 9.29
CA VAL A 125 -23.20 -2.05 10.14
C VAL A 125 -24.68 -1.66 10.22
N ASP A 126 -25.13 -1.30 11.42
CA ASP A 126 -26.52 -0.86 11.60
C ASP A 126 -26.78 0.50 10.92
N LYS A 127 -28.02 0.70 10.47
CA LYS A 127 -28.43 1.93 9.77
C LYS A 127 -28.24 3.18 10.63
N VAL A 128 -28.43 3.07 11.95
CA VAL A 128 -28.28 4.21 12.88
C VAL A 128 -26.83 4.65 12.96
N GLU A 129 -25.89 3.70 13.06
CA GLU A 129 -24.45 4.01 13.12
C GLU A 129 -23.94 4.67 11.84
N LEU A 130 -24.44 4.26 10.68
CA LEU A 130 -24.11 4.89 9.39
C LEU A 130 -24.64 6.33 9.29
N ASP A 131 -25.84 6.60 9.79
CA ASP A 131 -26.43 7.95 9.75
C ASP A 131 -25.74 8.91 10.73
N GLU A 132 -25.34 8.42 11.91
CA GLU A 132 -24.53 9.19 12.86
C GLU A 132 -23.15 9.52 12.26
N LEU A 133 -22.50 8.54 11.64
CA LEU A 133 -21.22 8.73 10.96
C LEU A 133 -21.35 9.75 9.82
N TRP A 134 -22.40 9.64 9.00
CA TRP A 134 -22.68 10.57 7.91
C TRP A 134 -22.93 12.00 8.41
N THR A 135 -23.74 12.14 9.46
CA THR A 135 -24.04 13.43 10.09
C THR A 135 -22.79 14.08 10.65
N PHE A 136 -21.91 13.30 11.29
CA PHE A 136 -20.65 13.78 11.83
C PHE A 136 -19.69 14.25 10.73
N VAL A 137 -19.52 13.47 9.67
CA VAL A 137 -18.66 13.81 8.51
C VAL A 137 -19.18 15.05 7.78
N LYS A 138 -20.50 15.13 7.55
CA LYS A 138 -21.15 16.27 6.88
C LYS A 138 -21.05 17.56 7.72
N LYS A 139 -21.31 17.49 9.03
CA LYS A 139 -21.14 18.65 9.95
C LYS A 139 -19.71 19.18 9.95
N LYS A 140 -18.70 18.31 9.88
CA LYS A 140 -17.29 18.74 9.75
C LYS A 140 -17.01 19.46 8.43
N ARG A 141 -17.51 18.97 7.29
CA ARG A 141 -17.36 19.67 5.98
C ARG A 141 -18.06 21.02 5.98
N PHE A 142 -19.25 21.11 6.57
CA PHE A 142 -19.99 22.37 6.69
C PHE A 142 -19.23 23.43 7.51
N ARG A 143 -18.67 23.06 8.66
CA ARG A 143 -17.83 23.97 9.47
C ARG A 143 -16.61 24.47 8.70
N LYS A 144 -15.94 23.58 7.95
CA LYS A 144 -14.78 23.94 7.12
C LYS A 144 -15.16 24.88 5.97
N TRP A 145 -16.29 24.62 5.31
CA TRP A 145 -16.83 25.49 4.27
C TRP A 145 -17.22 26.87 4.82
N ALA A 146 -17.94 26.92 5.94
CA ALA A 146 -18.35 28.17 6.57
C ALA A 146 -17.15 29.01 7.05
N ALA A 147 -16.10 28.38 7.59
CA ALA A 147 -14.86 29.06 7.95
C ALA A 147 -14.10 29.62 6.73
N ASN A 148 -14.14 28.92 5.60
CA ASN A 148 -13.53 29.39 4.35
C ASN A 148 -14.32 30.53 3.69
N GLN A 149 -15.64 30.59 3.85
CA GLN A 149 -16.45 31.73 3.39
C GLN A 149 -16.14 32.99 4.20
N LYS A 150 -16.14 32.90 5.54
CA LYS A 150 -15.79 34.03 6.43
C LYS A 150 -14.39 34.63 6.20
N LYS A 151 -13.43 33.84 5.69
CA LYS A 151 -12.09 34.34 5.34
C LYS A 151 -12.04 35.11 4.03
N LYS A 152 -12.97 34.86 3.09
CA LYS A 152 -13.07 35.61 1.82
C LYS A 152 -13.68 36.99 2.03
N ASP A 153 -14.54 37.13 3.03
CA ASP A 153 -15.24 38.38 3.34
C ASP A 153 -14.45 39.31 4.29
N GLY A 154 -13.27 38.87 4.76
CA GLY A 154 -12.43 39.59 5.73
C GLY A 154 -11.13 40.17 5.17
N SER A 155 -10.93 40.14 3.85
CA SER A 155 -9.88 40.89 3.16
C SER A 155 -10.48 42.20 2.62
N GLY A 156 -10.65 43.15 3.53
CA GLY A 156 -10.89 44.57 3.29
C GLY A 156 -9.97 45.37 4.19
#